data_AF-A0AAN7MDV8-F1
#
_entry.id   AF-A0AAN7MDV8-F1
#
_cell.length_a   1.000
_cell.length_b   1.000
_cell.length_c   1.000
_cell.angle_alpha   90.00
_cell.angle_beta   90.00
_cell.angle_gamma   90.00
#
_symmetry.space_group_name_H-M   'P 1'
#
loop_
_entity.id
_entity.type
_entity.pdbx_description
1 polymer ?
#
loop_
_entity_poly.entity_id
_entity_poly.type
_entity_poly.pdbx_seq_one_letter_code
_entity_poly.pdbx_strand_id
1 'polypeptide(L)'
;MSLTDSTDIDSKSEKPVSLIWGCELSRERDSYTFQVPEEWQCEQQLALRTICLGEMARDEFHVVEIVPAEEGDARAPVPLATLKPSVLPMATLVGVELTPPVTFHLRAGSGPVYISGQHVSMMPNLSWDEEEEEEEEDAEEEEPAEEFPEKPPKGQAAKKGSAAK
;
A
#
# COMPACT_ATOMS: atom_id res chain seq x y z
N MET A 1 -44.89 -9.42 -11.56
CA MET A 1 -43.81 -9.69 -10.61
C MET A 1 -42.70 -8.73 -10.96
N SER A 2 -42.35 -7.82 -10.06
CA SER A 2 -41.39 -6.75 -10.33
C SER A 2 -39.96 -7.29 -10.25
N LEU A 3 -39.17 -6.97 -11.27
CA LEU A 3 -37.71 -7.07 -11.21
C LEU A 3 -37.23 -6.04 -10.18
N THR A 4 -36.54 -6.50 -9.14
CA THR A 4 -35.76 -5.60 -8.28
C THR A 4 -34.31 -5.73 -8.71
N ASP A 5 -33.84 -4.66 -9.34
CA ASP A 5 -32.43 -4.34 -9.55
C ASP A 5 -31.61 -4.72 -8.31
N SER A 6 -30.69 -5.67 -8.47
CA SER A 6 -29.72 -5.96 -7.42
C SER A 6 -28.57 -4.99 -7.62
N THR A 7 -28.65 -3.85 -6.95
CA THR A 7 -27.63 -2.81 -6.95
C THR A 7 -26.23 -3.41 -6.83
N ASP A 8 -25.37 -3.16 -7.82
CA ASP A 8 -23.93 -3.32 -7.66
C ASP A 8 -23.50 -2.48 -6.47
N ILE A 9 -23.20 -3.16 -5.36
CA ILE A 9 -22.54 -2.53 -4.23
C ILE A 9 -21.09 -2.34 -4.64
N ASP A 10 -20.77 -1.12 -5.06
CA ASP A 10 -19.40 -0.71 -5.42
C ASP A 10 -18.46 -1.08 -4.28
N SER A 11 -17.79 -2.21 -4.48
CA SER A 11 -16.96 -2.85 -3.47
C SER A 11 -15.60 -2.21 -3.57
N LYS A 12 -15.48 -1.00 -3.00
CA LYS A 12 -14.25 -0.20 -2.92
C LYS A 12 -13.05 -1.12 -2.73
N SER A 13 -12.29 -1.34 -3.80
CA SER A 13 -11.37 -2.47 -3.85
C SER A 13 -10.15 -2.19 -2.97
N GLU A 14 -10.14 -2.69 -1.74
CA GLU A 14 -9.00 -2.53 -0.83
C GLU A 14 -7.76 -3.16 -1.46
N LYS A 15 -6.74 -2.35 -1.73
CA LYS A 15 -5.50 -2.78 -2.37
C LYS A 15 -4.45 -2.95 -1.27
N PRO A 16 -3.93 -4.17 -1.02
CA PRO A 16 -2.94 -4.37 0.03
C PRO A 16 -1.64 -3.65 -0.31
N VAL A 17 -1.23 -2.72 0.56
CA VAL A 17 0.10 -2.12 0.51
C VAL A 17 1.06 -3.04 1.25
N SER A 18 2.22 -3.34 0.65
CA SER A 18 3.23 -4.20 1.27
C SER A 18 4.57 -3.48 1.40
N LEU A 19 5.06 -3.40 2.64
CA LEU A 19 6.35 -2.83 2.99
C LEU A 19 7.29 -3.94 3.48
N ILE A 20 8.57 -3.84 3.13
CA ILE A 20 9.60 -4.75 3.66
C ILE A 20 9.75 -4.52 5.16
N TRP A 21 9.75 -5.60 5.94
CA TRP A 21 9.99 -5.57 7.37
C TRP A 21 11.12 -6.52 7.76
N GLY A 22 11.85 -6.19 8.82
CA GLY A 22 12.76 -7.11 9.48
C GLY A 22 13.22 -6.62 10.83
N CYS A 23 13.73 -7.55 11.65
CA CYS A 23 14.37 -7.24 12.92
C CYS A 23 15.63 -8.11 13.13
N GLU A 24 16.46 -7.72 14.08
CA GLU A 24 17.62 -8.48 14.54
C GLU A 24 17.48 -8.77 16.04
N LEU A 25 17.66 -10.03 16.43
CA LEU A 25 17.74 -10.47 17.82
C LEU A 25 19.17 -10.90 18.14
N SER A 26 19.70 -10.47 19.28
CA SER A 26 21.01 -10.86 19.81
C SER A 26 20.92 -11.07 21.32
N ARG A 27 22.03 -11.42 21.97
CA ARG A 27 22.07 -11.50 23.44
C ARG A 27 21.86 -10.14 24.13
N GLU A 28 22.22 -9.05 23.45
CA GLU A 28 22.11 -7.68 23.94
C GLU A 28 20.70 -7.10 23.68
N ARG A 29 20.01 -7.60 22.64
CA ARG A 29 18.60 -7.32 22.34
C ARG A 29 17.90 -8.63 22.00
N ASP A 30 17.54 -9.38 23.04
CA ASP A 30 16.93 -10.71 22.92
C ASP A 30 15.49 -10.66 22.38
N SER A 31 14.85 -9.50 22.39
CA SER A 31 13.44 -9.34 22.08
C SER A 31 13.17 -8.15 21.15
N TYR A 32 12.17 -8.31 20.29
CA TYR A 32 11.64 -7.26 19.42
C TYR A 32 10.13 -7.41 19.29
N THR A 33 9.38 -6.35 19.61
CA THR A 33 7.92 -6.33 19.42
C THR A 33 7.56 -5.52 18.19
N PHE A 34 6.90 -6.16 17.23
CA PHE A 34 6.21 -5.48 16.15
C PHE A 34 4.84 -5.01 16.66
N GLN A 35 4.62 -3.70 16.63
CA GLN A 35 3.35 -3.06 16.98
C GLN A 35 2.98 -2.09 15.86
N VAL A 36 1.68 -1.86 15.69
CA VAL A 36 1.12 -0.89 14.76
C VAL A 36 0.45 0.21 15.61
N PRO A 37 0.58 1.50 15.24
CA PRO A 37 -0.15 2.57 15.90
C PRO A 37 -1.68 2.41 15.79
N GLU A 38 -2.41 2.71 16.87
CA GLU A 38 -3.88 2.55 16.93
C GLU A 38 -4.63 3.47 15.96
N GLU A 39 -4.01 4.56 15.50
CA GLU A 39 -4.60 5.48 14.52
C GLU A 39 -4.79 4.88 13.11
N TRP A 40 -4.21 3.70 12.83
CA TRP A 40 -4.34 3.03 11.53
C TRP A 40 -5.66 2.24 11.45
N GLN A 41 -6.67 2.84 10.81
CA GLN A 41 -8.03 2.30 10.64
C GLN A 41 -8.13 1.22 9.54
N CYS A 42 -7.12 0.35 9.41
CA CYS A 42 -7.05 -0.68 8.39
C CYS A 42 -6.42 -1.97 8.94
N GLU A 43 -6.81 -3.13 8.40
CA GLU A 43 -6.27 -4.41 8.86
C GLU A 43 -4.78 -4.52 8.55
N GLN A 44 -4.00 -4.97 9.54
CA GLN A 44 -2.55 -5.15 9.42
C GLN A 44 -2.15 -6.60 9.66
N GLN A 45 -1.21 -7.09 8.86
CA GLN A 45 -0.62 -8.41 9.00
C GLN A 45 0.90 -8.33 8.86
N LEU A 46 1.61 -9.14 9.65
CA LEU A 46 3.03 -9.41 9.49
C LEU A 46 3.22 -10.78 8.85
N ALA A 47 3.54 -10.81 7.56
CA ALA A 47 3.82 -12.03 6.81
C ALA A 47 5.33 -12.33 6.84
N LEU A 48 5.75 -13.34 7.59
CA LEU A 48 7.15 -13.71 7.68
C LEU A 48 7.63 -14.44 6.42
N ARG A 49 8.92 -14.27 6.10
CA ARG A 49 9.54 -14.85 4.90
C ARG A 49 10.74 -15.72 5.25
N THR A 50 11.70 -15.20 6.00
CA THR A 50 12.88 -15.96 6.40
C THR A 50 13.31 -15.63 7.82
N ILE A 51 14.03 -16.58 8.41
CA ILE A 51 14.87 -16.35 9.57
C ILE A 51 16.28 -16.90 9.28
N CYS A 52 17.32 -16.13 9.55
CA CYS A 52 18.71 -16.51 9.28
C CYS A 52 19.68 -16.03 10.35
N LEU A 53 20.80 -16.73 10.48
CA LEU A 53 21.91 -16.35 11.34
C LEU A 53 22.83 -15.38 10.61
N GLY A 54 23.29 -14.34 11.32
CA GLY A 54 24.33 -13.45 10.80
C GLY A 54 25.72 -14.09 10.81
N GLU A 55 26.65 -13.49 10.08
CA GLU A 55 28.05 -13.95 9.95
C GLU A 55 28.75 -14.12 11.31
N MET A 56 28.45 -13.25 12.28
CA MET A 56 29.04 -13.28 13.62
C MET A 56 28.37 -14.28 14.58
N ALA A 57 27.33 -15.00 14.15
CA ALA A 57 26.64 -15.96 15.00
C ALA A 57 27.55 -17.14 15.35
N ARG A 58 27.67 -17.44 16.65
CA ARG A 58 28.51 -18.54 17.13
C ARG A 58 27.94 -19.88 16.68
N ASP A 59 28.79 -20.92 16.58
CA ASP A 59 28.33 -22.25 16.17
C ASP A 59 27.59 -23.01 17.30
N GLU A 60 26.47 -22.44 17.74
CA GLU A 60 25.59 -22.94 18.81
C GLU A 60 24.13 -22.93 18.36
N PHE A 61 23.24 -23.55 19.15
CA PHE A 61 21.80 -23.53 18.84
C PHE A 61 21.20 -22.16 19.16
N HIS A 62 20.54 -21.60 18.15
CA HIS A 62 19.77 -20.38 18.24
C HIS A 62 18.29 -20.74 18.18
N VAL A 63 17.52 -20.40 19.22
CA VAL A 63 16.09 -20.74 19.31
C VAL A 63 15.31 -19.44 19.39
N VAL A 64 14.46 -19.21 18.38
CA VAL A 64 13.57 -18.05 18.34
C VAL A 64 12.13 -18.51 18.52
N GLU A 65 11.38 -17.77 19.33
CA GLU A 65 9.98 -18.02 19.67
C GLU A 65 9.15 -16.74 19.56
N ILE A 66 7.83 -16.91 19.45
CA ILE A 66 6.84 -15.84 19.54
C ILE A 66 6.28 -15.85 20.95
N VAL A 67 6.34 -14.71 21.63
CA VAL A 67 5.78 -14.50 22.96
C VAL A 67 4.40 -13.85 22.81
N PRO A 68 3.33 -14.46 23.34
CA PRO A 68 1.98 -13.86 23.34
C PRO A 68 1.93 -12.57 24.17
N ALA A 69 1.02 -11.67 23.84
CA ALA A 69 0.71 -10.52 24.70
C ALA A 69 0.18 -10.99 26.08
N GLU A 70 0.57 -10.32 27.16
CA GLU A 70 0.33 -10.74 28.55
C GLU A 70 -1.13 -10.59 29.04
N GLU A 71 -2.10 -10.47 28.13
CA GLU A 71 -3.47 -10.09 28.49
C GLU A 71 -4.32 -11.29 28.94
N GLY A 72 -4.32 -11.54 30.25
CA GLY A 72 -5.33 -12.32 30.98
C GLY A 72 -5.18 -13.85 30.96
N ASP A 73 -4.54 -14.42 29.94
CA ASP A 73 -4.27 -15.86 29.85
C ASP A 73 -2.80 -16.09 29.46
N ALA A 74 -2.03 -16.72 30.36
CA ALA A 74 -0.58 -16.89 30.23
C ALA A 74 -0.23 -18.00 29.21
N ARG A 75 -0.52 -17.72 27.94
CA ARG A 75 -0.21 -18.59 26.80
C ARG A 75 1.30 -18.83 26.72
N ALA A 76 1.69 -20.09 26.57
CA ALA A 76 3.09 -20.45 26.44
C ALA A 76 3.71 -19.86 25.15
N PRO A 77 5.01 -19.46 25.16
CA PRO A 77 5.72 -19.08 23.94
C PRO A 77 5.68 -20.17 22.87
N VAL A 78 5.55 -19.77 21.61
CA VAL A 78 5.45 -20.67 20.47
C VAL A 78 6.81 -20.70 19.75
N PRO A 79 7.53 -21.84 19.71
CA PRO A 79 8.82 -21.92 19.03
C PRO A 79 8.65 -21.73 17.51
N LEU A 80 9.36 -20.75 16.95
CA LEU A 80 9.30 -20.38 15.53
C LEU A 80 10.39 -21.09 14.73
N ALA A 81 11.62 -21.15 15.24
CA ALA A 81 12.73 -21.84 14.58
C ALA A 81 13.84 -22.26 15.56
N THR A 82 14.58 -23.30 15.19
CA THR A 82 15.89 -23.65 15.76
C THR A 82 16.92 -23.64 14.65
N LEU A 83 17.96 -22.81 14.78
CA LEU A 83 19.02 -22.60 13.81
C LEU A 83 20.39 -22.92 14.41
N LYS A 84 21.37 -23.24 13.57
CA LYS A 84 22.78 -23.42 13.95
C LYS A 84 23.68 -23.26 12.71
N PRO A 85 24.75 -22.45 12.72
CA PRO A 85 25.51 -22.13 11.51
C PRO A 85 26.00 -23.34 10.72
N SER A 86 26.53 -24.37 11.41
CA SER A 86 27.04 -25.60 10.78
C SER A 86 25.98 -26.62 10.33
N VAL A 87 24.68 -26.38 10.60
CA VAL A 87 23.62 -27.38 10.38
C VAL A 87 22.43 -26.80 9.59
N LEU A 88 21.90 -25.68 10.06
CA LEU A 88 20.76 -24.98 9.47
C LEU A 88 20.92 -23.47 9.75
N PRO A 89 21.66 -22.73 8.90
CA PRO A 89 21.92 -21.31 9.10
C PRO A 89 20.72 -20.42 8.74
N MET A 90 19.73 -20.94 8.00
CA MET A 90 18.50 -20.23 7.65
C MET A 90 17.31 -21.18 7.54
N ALA A 91 16.11 -20.65 7.76
CA ALA A 91 14.84 -21.32 7.51
C ALA A 91 13.85 -20.35 6.83
N THR A 92 12.98 -20.88 5.97
CA THR A 92 11.88 -20.15 5.34
C THR A 92 10.60 -20.30 6.15
N LEU A 93 9.86 -19.20 6.35
CA LEU A 93 8.66 -19.13 7.19
C LEU A 93 7.39 -18.96 6.34
N VAL A 94 7.30 -19.72 5.23
CA VAL A 94 6.18 -19.63 4.27
C VAL A 94 4.85 -19.96 4.95
N GLY A 95 3.88 -19.06 4.82
CA GLY A 95 2.54 -19.22 5.43
C GLY A 95 2.45 -18.82 6.91
N VAL A 96 3.49 -18.20 7.48
CA VAL A 96 3.42 -17.61 8.83
C VAL A 96 2.99 -16.15 8.71
N GLU A 97 1.69 -15.93 8.91
CA GLU A 97 1.05 -14.61 8.94
C GLU A 97 0.54 -14.33 10.34
N LEU A 98 0.88 -13.17 10.90
CA LEU A 98 0.64 -12.83 12.29
C LEU A 98 -0.05 -11.47 12.42
N THR A 99 -1.10 -11.39 13.23
CA THR A 99 -1.78 -10.14 13.58
C THR A 99 -1.01 -9.42 14.70
N PRO A 100 -0.68 -8.12 14.55
CA PRO A 100 -0.04 -7.33 15.61
C PRO A 100 -0.92 -7.18 16.87
N PRO A 101 -0.32 -6.97 18.06
CA PRO A 101 1.11 -6.92 18.34
C PRO A 101 1.77 -8.32 18.41
N VAL A 102 3.02 -8.42 17.95
CA VAL A 102 3.80 -9.67 17.94
C VAL A 102 5.16 -9.44 18.59
N THR A 103 5.50 -10.18 19.65
CA THR A 103 6.84 -10.19 20.24
C THR A 103 7.64 -11.40 19.78
N PHE A 104 8.80 -11.18 19.18
CA PHE A 104 9.80 -12.21 18.91
C PHE A 104 10.85 -12.21 20.02
N HIS A 105 11.30 -13.41 20.43
CA HIS A 105 12.28 -13.59 21.50
C HIS A 105 13.34 -14.65 21.14
N LEU A 106 14.60 -14.37 21.44
CA LEU A 106 15.76 -15.25 21.28
C LEU A 106 16.00 -16.03 22.58
N ARG A 107 15.22 -17.10 22.77
CA ARG A 107 15.29 -17.98 23.95
C ARG A 107 16.66 -18.63 24.18
N ALA A 108 17.44 -18.84 23.12
CA ALA A 108 18.79 -19.40 23.22
C ALA A 108 19.68 -18.95 22.06
N GLY A 109 21.00 -18.95 22.28
CA GLY A 109 22.03 -18.52 21.33
C GLY A 109 22.45 -17.06 21.52
N SER A 110 23.65 -16.70 21.07
CA SER A 110 24.15 -15.31 21.14
C SER A 110 23.55 -14.38 20.10
N GLY A 111 23.05 -14.93 18.99
CA GLY A 111 22.80 -14.16 17.77
C GLY A 111 24.09 -13.65 17.12
N PRO A 112 23.99 -12.72 16.15
CA PRO A 112 22.74 -12.10 15.67
C PRO A 112 21.88 -13.07 14.84
N VAL A 113 20.56 -12.95 15.01
CA VAL A 113 19.53 -13.67 14.24
C VAL A 113 18.63 -12.64 13.57
N TYR A 114 18.50 -12.70 12.26
CA TYR A 114 17.65 -11.81 11.47
C TYR A 114 16.33 -12.50 11.14
N ILE A 115 15.22 -11.81 11.39
CA ILE A 115 13.89 -12.19 10.92
C ILE A 115 13.50 -11.20 9.83
N SER A 116 13.04 -11.69 8.67
CA SER A 116 12.55 -10.87 7.57
C SER A 116 11.13 -11.25 7.17
N GLY A 117 10.38 -10.26 6.69
CA GLY A 117 8.99 -10.40 6.32
C GLY A 117 8.46 -9.21 5.54
N GLN A 118 7.14 -9.15 5.45
CA GLN A 118 6.39 -8.05 4.86
C GLN A 118 5.35 -7.58 5.87
N HIS A 119 5.32 -6.27 6.12
CA HIS A 119 4.16 -5.63 6.70
C HIS A 119 3.14 -5.43 5.59
N VAL A 120 1.92 -5.93 5.78
CA VAL A 120 0.82 -5.83 4.82
C VAL A 120 -0.31 -5.02 5.47
N SER A 121 -0.74 -3.98 4.77
CA SER A 121 -1.79 -3.05 5.20
C SER A 121 -2.94 -3.09 4.20
N MET A 122 -4.14 -3.49 4.63
CA MET A 122 -5.37 -3.44 3.82
C MET A 122 -5.91 -2.01 3.80
N MET A 123 -5.27 -1.10 3.07
CA MET A 123 -5.81 0.26 2.97
C MET A 123 -7.04 0.30 2.06
N PRO A 124 -8.11 1.03 2.45
CA PRO A 124 -9.18 1.35 1.52
C PRO A 124 -8.58 2.08 0.33
N ASN A 125 -9.15 1.87 -0.87
CA ASN A 125 -8.76 2.61 -2.07
C ASN A 125 -9.17 4.07 -1.91
N LEU A 126 -8.33 4.85 -1.23
CA LEU A 126 -8.06 6.21 -1.62
C LEU A 126 -7.48 6.09 -3.04
N SER A 127 -8.36 6.22 -4.04
CA SER A 127 -7.94 6.69 -5.35
C SER A 127 -7.09 7.92 -5.08
N TRP A 128 -5.79 7.80 -5.28
CA TRP A 128 -4.98 8.98 -5.47
C TRP A 128 -5.50 9.55 -6.77
N ASP A 129 -6.32 10.61 -6.68
CA ASP A 129 -7.21 11.04 -7.75
C ASP A 129 -6.48 10.96 -9.09
N GLU A 130 -6.93 10.01 -9.92
CA GLU A 130 -6.90 10.24 -11.34
C GLU A 130 -7.91 11.38 -11.51
N GLU A 131 -7.40 12.61 -11.37
CA GLU A 131 -8.07 13.82 -11.82
C GLU A 131 -8.28 13.62 -13.32
N GLU A 132 -9.38 12.93 -13.67
CA GLU A 132 -9.93 12.98 -15.01
C GLU A 132 -10.20 14.46 -15.26
N GLU A 133 -9.32 15.08 -16.04
CA GLU A 133 -9.54 16.39 -16.62
C GLU A 133 -10.81 16.27 -17.48
N GLU A 134 -11.97 16.54 -16.89
CA GLU A 134 -13.19 16.87 -17.61
C GLU A 134 -12.93 18.17 -18.39
N GLU A 135 -12.28 18.04 -19.55
CA GLU A 135 -12.31 19.07 -20.59
C GLU A 135 -13.78 19.26 -20.98
N GLU A 136 -14.40 20.33 -20.50
CA GLU A 136 -15.77 20.71 -20.86
C GLU A 136 -15.87 20.88 -22.39
N GLU A 137 -16.48 19.91 -23.08
CA GLU A 137 -16.98 20.09 -24.45
C GLU A 137 -18.17 21.07 -24.43
N ASP A 138 -17.88 22.37 -24.40
CA ASP A 138 -18.88 23.42 -24.62
C ASP A 138 -19.28 23.46 -26.11
N ALA A 139 -20.17 22.54 -26.46
CA ALA A 139 -20.78 22.42 -27.78
C ALA A 139 -22.20 23.00 -27.79
N GLU A 140 -22.33 24.34 -27.73
CA GLU A 140 -23.60 25.02 -28.00
C GLU A 140 -24.04 24.84 -29.47
N GLU A 141 -24.82 23.79 -29.75
CA GLU A 141 -25.70 23.72 -30.92
C GLU A 141 -27.04 24.43 -30.63
N GLU A 142 -27.26 25.64 -31.14
CA GLU A 142 -28.61 26.12 -31.48
C GLU A 142 -28.67 26.82 -32.85
N GLU A 143 -29.28 26.12 -33.80
CA GLU A 143 -29.90 26.58 -35.05
C GLU A 143 -31.22 25.75 -35.17
N PRO A 144 -32.28 26.15 -35.92
CA PRO A 144 -32.30 27.19 -36.96
C PRO A 144 -33.55 28.11 -36.95
N ALA A 145 -33.60 29.12 -37.85
CA ALA A 145 -34.69 29.25 -38.84
C ALA A 145 -34.61 30.53 -39.73
N GLU A 146 -34.88 30.31 -41.00
CA GLU A 146 -34.83 31.16 -42.20
C GLU A 146 -35.63 32.47 -42.22
N GLU A 147 -35.13 33.51 -42.89
CA GLU A 147 -35.70 34.00 -44.18
C GLU A 147 -34.78 35.02 -44.92
N PHE A 148 -34.56 34.83 -46.22
CA PHE A 148 -34.01 35.78 -47.21
C PHE A 148 -35.19 36.32 -48.09
N PRO A 149 -35.08 37.36 -48.96
CA PRO A 149 -33.90 38.04 -49.57
C PRO A 149 -33.97 39.61 -49.46
N GLU A 150 -33.07 40.45 -49.99
CA GLU A 150 -32.82 40.83 -51.41
C GLU A 150 -31.46 41.55 -51.64
N LYS A 151 -31.05 41.71 -52.92
CA LYS A 151 -29.80 42.34 -53.45
C LYS A 151 -30.16 43.27 -54.63
N PRO A 152 -29.25 44.07 -55.26
CA PRO A 152 -27.96 44.68 -54.87
C PRO A 152 -28.04 46.24 -55.04
N PRO A 153 -27.33 47.02 -55.93
CA PRO A 153 -25.94 47.05 -56.40
C PRO A 153 -25.19 48.43 -56.46
N LYS A 154 -23.86 48.37 -56.30
CA LYS A 154 -22.78 49.13 -57.01
C LYS A 154 -22.52 50.64 -56.79
N GLY A 155 -21.23 50.94 -56.60
CA GLY A 155 -20.52 52.18 -57.01
C GLY A 155 -19.75 52.86 -55.87
N GLN A 156 -18.58 53.49 -56.06
CA GLN A 156 -17.61 53.51 -57.16
C GLN A 156 -16.25 54.03 -56.61
N ALA A 157 -15.13 53.86 -57.33
CA ALA A 157 -13.80 54.27 -56.87
C ALA A 157 -13.43 55.73 -57.24
N ALA A 158 -12.55 56.39 -56.47
CA ALA A 158 -11.64 57.44 -56.99
C ALA A 158 -10.46 57.76 -56.06
N LYS A 159 -9.39 58.34 -56.63
CA LYS A 159 -8.08 58.68 -56.02
C LYS A 159 -7.91 60.19 -55.77
N LYS A 160 -6.82 60.54 -55.08
CA LYS A 160 -6.16 61.87 -54.95
C LYS A 160 -6.93 62.88 -54.07
N GLY A 161 -6.30 63.74 -53.26
CA GLY A 161 -4.88 64.05 -53.10
C GLY A 161 -4.51 65.41 -53.67
N SER A 162 -4.43 66.44 -52.81
CA SER A 162 -3.65 67.67 -53.00
C SER A 162 -3.48 68.41 -51.67
N ALA A 163 -2.51 69.32 -51.61
CA ALA A 163 -2.07 70.05 -50.42
C ALA A 163 -2.62 71.50 -50.35
N ALA A 164 -1.99 72.29 -49.48
CA ALA A 164 -2.28 73.66 -49.04
C ALA A 164 -3.19 73.74 -47.80
N LYS A 165 -2.91 74.61 -46.81
CA LYS A 165 -1.99 75.76 -46.83
C LYS A 165 -1.41 76.05 -45.45
#